data_AF-A0A0G1CCS5-F1
#
_entry.id   AF-A0A0G1CCS5-F1
#
_cell.length_a   1.000
_cell.length_b   1.000
_cell.length_c   1.000
_cell.angle_alpha   90.00
_cell.angle_beta   90.00
_cell.angle_gamma   90.00
#
_symmetry.space_group_name_H-M   'P 1'
#
loop_
_entity.id
_entity.type
_entity.pdbx_description
1 polymer ?
#
loop_
_entity_poly.entity_id
_entity_poly.type
_entity_poly.pdbx_seq_one_letter_code
_entity_poly.pdbx_strand_id
1 'polypeptide(L)'
;MGLGIHSGGAGSAEFFLKLGRKVRVTDLKSKKELKDGLKKLKKWPVKYVLGRHRNEDFKWADCVIKNPSIPLENPYLKYAQKLKKPILNDAAIFFEEIGREKIIGVTGTKGKSTTAKLIADFLKNKYTALATGLPGTSPLKDVKKARLAEKVVFELSSFDLDLLKTSSAVSVITNIFPDHLNRYKTFGDYVSSKKNIFRWQKKGDVLFLNKDDKNSKILAKQASSRVVLKNSSRLKAGLKK
;
A
#
# COMPACT_ATOMS: atom_id res chain seq x y z
N MET A 1 -4.14 11.27 -9.52
CA MET A 1 -5.23 12.01 -8.85
C MET A 1 -4.91 12.10 -7.36
N GLY A 2 -4.89 13.32 -6.83
CA GLY A 2 -4.46 13.59 -5.46
C GLY A 2 -2.95 13.57 -5.33
N LEU A 3 -2.29 14.70 -5.58
CA LEU A 3 -0.89 14.84 -5.20
C LEU A 3 -0.75 14.67 -3.68
N GLY A 4 -1.71 15.24 -2.93
CA GLY A 4 -1.73 15.24 -1.48
C GLY A 4 -0.71 16.19 -0.88
N ILE A 5 -0.93 16.53 0.39
CA ILE A 5 -0.01 17.38 1.17
C ILE A 5 1.27 16.64 1.56
N HIS A 6 1.21 15.30 1.61
CA HIS A 6 2.37 14.45 1.83
C HIS A 6 3.03 14.09 0.51
N SER A 7 4.24 13.55 0.59
CA SER A 7 5.03 13.28 -0.61
C SER A 7 4.69 12.00 -1.38
N GLY A 8 3.64 11.28 -0.98
CA GLY A 8 3.18 10.05 -1.63
C GLY A 8 2.85 10.27 -3.11
N GLY A 9 1.90 11.15 -3.43
CA GLY A 9 1.50 11.38 -4.83
C GLY A 9 2.64 11.93 -5.69
N ALA A 10 3.55 12.70 -5.11
CA ALA A 10 4.74 13.20 -5.81
C ALA A 10 5.71 12.06 -6.15
N GLY A 11 5.89 11.09 -5.25
CA GLY A 11 6.69 9.90 -5.51
C GLY A 11 6.13 9.06 -6.66
N SER A 12 4.81 8.86 -6.70
CA SER A 12 4.17 8.14 -7.80
C SER A 12 4.31 8.86 -9.14
N ALA A 13 4.10 10.19 -9.16
CA ALA A 13 4.31 10.98 -10.37
C ALA A 13 5.76 10.92 -10.86
N GLU A 14 6.73 11.07 -9.95
CA GLU A 14 8.16 11.00 -10.28
C GLU A 14 8.56 9.64 -10.86
N PHE A 15 7.99 8.54 -10.34
CA PHE A 15 8.23 7.20 -10.86
C PHE A 15 7.88 7.10 -12.36
N PHE A 16 6.68 7.53 -12.76
CA PHE A 16 6.26 7.50 -14.17
C PHE A 16 7.04 8.47 -15.05
N LEU A 17 7.41 9.64 -14.52
CA LEU A 17 8.25 10.60 -15.23
C LEU A 17 9.65 10.03 -15.53
N LYS A 18 10.25 9.31 -14.58
CA LYS A 18 11.54 8.61 -14.78
C LYS A 18 11.45 7.50 -15.84
N LEU A 19 10.26 6.97 -16.08
CA LEU A 19 9.98 6.01 -17.17
C LEU A 19 9.62 6.70 -18.51
N GLY A 20 9.80 8.03 -18.60
CA GLY A 20 9.51 8.80 -19.83
C GLY A 20 8.01 8.95 -20.13
N ARG A 21 7.12 8.69 -19.16
CA ARG A 21 5.67 8.79 -19.37
C ARG A 21 5.19 10.23 -19.24
N LYS A 22 4.13 10.56 -19.99
CA LYS A 22 3.43 11.85 -19.86
C LYS A 22 2.57 11.82 -18.60
N VAL A 23 2.84 12.73 -17.66
CA VAL A 23 2.12 12.78 -16.37
C VAL A 23 1.31 14.06 -16.24
N ARG A 24 0.04 13.89 -15.85
CA ARG A 24 -0.84 14.98 -15.40
C ARG A 24 -1.20 14.77 -13.94
N VAL A 25 -1.00 15.79 -13.13
CA VAL A 25 -1.35 15.80 -11.71
C VAL A 25 -2.60 16.66 -11.53
N THR A 26 -3.63 16.09 -10.91
CA THR A 26 -4.84 16.82 -10.54
C THR A 26 -5.12 16.66 -9.04
N ASP A 27 -5.51 17.75 -8.39
CA ASP A 27 -5.79 17.83 -6.95
C ASP A 27 -6.83 18.93 -6.67
N LEU A 28 -7.67 18.72 -5.65
CA LEU A 28 -8.61 19.74 -5.16
C LEU A 28 -7.90 20.85 -4.38
N LYS A 29 -6.68 20.59 -3.90
CA LYS A 29 -5.89 21.57 -3.13
C LYS A 29 -5.23 22.59 -4.03
N SER A 30 -4.97 23.76 -3.45
CA SER A 30 -4.27 24.87 -4.10
C SER A 30 -2.77 24.60 -4.25
N LYS A 31 -2.11 25.42 -5.06
CA LYS A 31 -0.65 25.41 -5.21
C LYS A 31 0.08 25.64 -3.88
N LYS A 32 -0.47 26.48 -2.99
CA LYS A 32 0.12 26.82 -1.69
C LYS A 32 0.13 25.62 -0.76
N GLU A 33 -0.98 24.89 -0.68
CA GLU A 33 -1.11 23.68 0.15
C GLU A 33 -0.22 22.53 -0.35
N LEU A 34 0.06 22.49 -1.66
CA LEU A 34 0.80 21.40 -2.31
C LEU A 34 2.29 21.72 -2.52
N LYS A 35 2.82 22.78 -1.90
CA LYS A 35 4.17 23.31 -2.13
C LYS A 35 5.26 22.22 -2.12
N ASP A 36 5.21 21.31 -1.15
CA ASP A 36 6.25 20.28 -0.99
C ASP A 36 6.21 19.23 -2.10
N GLY A 37 5.02 18.75 -2.47
CA GLY A 37 4.85 17.81 -3.57
C GLY A 37 5.26 18.44 -4.91
N LEU A 38 4.89 19.70 -5.13
CA LEU A 38 5.26 20.45 -6.34
C LEU A 38 6.77 20.71 -6.42
N LYS A 39 7.42 21.01 -5.29
CA LYS A 39 8.88 21.22 -5.24
C LYS A 39 9.63 19.97 -5.71
N LYS A 40 9.19 18.77 -5.33
CA LYS A 40 9.80 17.49 -5.77
C LYS A 40 9.69 17.27 -7.27
N LEU A 41 8.65 17.82 -7.89
CA LEU A 41 8.36 17.65 -9.30
C LEU A 41 8.83 18.84 -10.17
N LYS A 42 9.46 19.87 -9.59
CA LYS A 42 9.83 21.13 -10.27
C LYS A 42 10.68 20.92 -11.53
N LYS A 43 11.56 19.91 -11.53
CA LYS A 43 12.47 19.60 -12.65
C LYS A 43 11.82 18.82 -13.79
N TRP A 44 10.56 18.41 -13.64
CA TRP A 44 9.87 17.53 -14.58
C TRP A 44 8.77 18.28 -15.34
N PRO A 45 8.52 17.94 -16.62
CA PRO A 45 7.45 18.54 -17.41
C PRO A 45 6.09 17.94 -17.03
N VAL A 46 5.54 18.36 -15.88
CA VAL A 46 4.24 17.91 -15.38
C VAL A 46 3.17 18.94 -15.67
N LYS A 47 2.04 18.49 -16.23
CA LYS A 47 0.83 19.33 -16.33
C LYS A 47 0.04 19.25 -15.02
N TYR A 48 -0.24 20.40 -14.42
CA TYR A 48 -0.99 20.50 -13.17
C TYR A 48 -2.41 21.02 -13.39
N VAL A 49 -3.37 20.44 -12.67
CA VAL A 49 -4.76 20.91 -12.56
C VAL A 49 -5.09 20.96 -11.07
N LEU A 50 -4.89 22.13 -10.46
CA LEU A 50 -5.01 22.33 -9.02
C LEU A 50 -6.29 23.10 -8.70
N GLY A 51 -6.80 22.94 -7.47
CA GLY A 51 -8.08 23.53 -7.04
C GLY A 51 -9.32 22.81 -7.60
N ARG A 52 -9.14 21.81 -8.47
CA ARG A 52 -10.25 21.10 -9.13
C ARG A 52 -9.79 19.79 -9.78
N HIS A 53 -10.78 18.98 -10.07
CA HIS A 53 -10.70 17.86 -11.01
C HIS A 53 -11.54 18.18 -12.24
N ARG A 54 -11.19 17.62 -13.40
CA ARG A 54 -11.98 17.79 -14.64
C ARG A 54 -12.07 16.47 -15.38
N ASN A 55 -13.24 16.15 -15.94
CA ASN A 55 -13.47 14.86 -16.61
C ASN A 55 -12.49 14.62 -17.77
N GLU A 56 -12.09 15.69 -18.47
CA GLU A 56 -11.15 15.63 -19.59
C GLU A 56 -9.77 15.10 -19.16
N ASP A 57 -9.37 15.32 -17.90
CA ASP A 57 -8.11 14.81 -17.35
C ASP A 57 -8.14 13.28 -17.19
N PHE A 58 -9.29 12.72 -16.84
CA PHE A 58 -9.50 11.28 -16.68
C PHE A 58 -9.76 10.59 -18.02
N LYS A 59 -10.44 11.27 -18.95
CA LYS A 59 -10.62 10.80 -20.33
C LYS A 59 -9.29 10.70 -21.08
N TRP A 60 -8.42 11.70 -20.89
CA TRP A 60 -7.10 11.77 -21.50
C TRP A 60 -6.15 10.66 -21.02
N ALA A 61 -6.25 10.25 -19.75
CA ALA A 61 -5.30 9.32 -19.15
C ALA A 61 -5.49 7.88 -19.65
N ASP A 62 -4.39 7.15 -19.83
CA ASP A 62 -4.42 5.70 -20.11
C ASP A 62 -4.71 4.90 -18.85
N CYS A 63 -4.21 5.38 -17.70
CA CYS A 63 -4.53 4.84 -16.37
C CYS A 63 -4.57 5.98 -15.33
N VAL A 64 -5.30 5.75 -14.24
CA VAL A 64 -5.43 6.71 -13.14
C VAL A 64 -4.70 6.17 -11.91
N ILE A 65 -3.65 6.88 -11.50
CA ILE A 65 -2.97 6.60 -10.23
C ILE A 65 -3.67 7.39 -9.13
N LYS A 66 -4.37 6.67 -8.27
CA LYS A 66 -5.16 7.21 -7.17
C LYS A 66 -4.29 7.31 -5.91
N ASN A 67 -4.33 8.46 -5.22
CA ASN A 67 -3.83 8.57 -3.86
C ASN A 67 -4.63 7.64 -2.91
N PRO A 68 -3.98 6.83 -2.06
CA PRO A 68 -4.67 5.92 -1.15
C PRO A 68 -5.81 6.57 -0.33
N SER A 69 -5.62 7.84 0.11
CA SER A 69 -6.60 8.56 0.92
C SER A 69 -7.92 8.90 0.22
N ILE A 70 -7.94 8.95 -1.12
CA ILE A 70 -9.16 9.24 -1.89
C ILE A 70 -10.11 8.03 -1.79
N PRO A 71 -11.43 8.21 -1.59
CA PRO A 71 -12.39 7.10 -1.63
C PRO A 71 -12.61 6.58 -3.06
N LEU A 72 -12.87 5.28 -3.21
CA LEU A 72 -13.15 4.68 -4.53
C LEU A 72 -14.47 5.17 -5.14
N GLU A 73 -15.39 5.63 -4.29
CA GLU A 73 -16.69 6.16 -4.67
C GLU A 73 -16.60 7.55 -5.31
N ASN A 74 -15.41 8.16 -5.36
CA ASN A 74 -15.20 9.48 -5.93
C ASN A 74 -15.75 9.56 -7.37
N PRO A 75 -16.52 10.60 -7.71
CA PRO A 75 -17.19 10.70 -9.01
C PRO A 75 -16.24 10.63 -10.20
N TYR A 76 -15.02 11.16 -10.08
CA TYR A 76 -14.03 11.14 -11.15
C TYR A 76 -13.39 9.76 -11.35
N LEU A 77 -13.24 8.99 -10.27
CA LEU A 77 -12.82 7.59 -10.36
C LEU A 77 -13.92 6.73 -10.99
N LYS A 78 -15.19 6.94 -10.60
CA LYS A 78 -16.33 6.29 -11.27
C LYS A 78 -16.41 6.65 -12.75
N TYR A 79 -16.14 7.90 -13.11
CA TYR A 79 -16.06 8.32 -14.50
C TYR A 79 -14.95 7.60 -15.26
N ALA A 80 -13.74 7.52 -14.69
CA ALA A 80 -12.64 6.74 -15.28
C ALA A 80 -12.99 5.25 -15.45
N GLN A 81 -13.68 4.64 -14.49
CA GLN A 81 -14.17 3.26 -14.59
C GLN A 81 -15.18 3.07 -15.73
N LYS A 82 -16.12 4.01 -15.91
CA LYS A 82 -17.07 3.98 -17.04
C LYS A 82 -16.34 4.01 -18.39
N LEU A 83 -15.23 4.73 -18.46
CA LEU A 83 -14.33 4.77 -19.62
C LEU A 83 -13.37 3.57 -19.72
N LYS A 84 -13.53 2.55 -18.86
CA LYS A 84 -12.67 1.36 -18.76
C LYS A 84 -11.18 1.67 -18.52
N LYS A 85 -10.88 2.83 -17.91
CA LYS A 85 -9.50 3.20 -17.56
C LYS A 85 -9.08 2.44 -16.30
N PRO A 86 -7.91 1.76 -16.28
CA PRO A 86 -7.38 1.14 -15.08
C PRO A 86 -7.18 2.16 -13.97
N ILE A 87 -7.57 1.80 -12.75
CA ILE A 87 -7.32 2.58 -11.54
C ILE A 87 -6.38 1.78 -10.66
N LEU A 88 -5.23 2.38 -10.36
CA LEU A 88 -4.16 1.77 -9.57
C LEU A 88 -3.78 2.69 -8.42
N ASN A 89 -3.12 2.14 -7.40
CA ASN A 89 -2.35 2.90 -6.43
C ASN A 89 -0.88 2.49 -6.52
N ASP A 90 -0.03 3.24 -5.82
CA ASP A 90 1.41 2.97 -5.77
C ASP A 90 1.77 1.62 -5.16
N ALA A 91 1.01 1.14 -4.18
CA ALA A 91 1.18 -0.21 -3.66
C ALA A 91 0.96 -1.29 -4.72
N ALA A 92 -0.12 -1.23 -5.50
CA ALA A 92 -0.39 -2.19 -6.57
C ALA A 92 0.72 -2.19 -7.63
N ILE A 93 1.18 -1.01 -8.06
CA ILE A 93 2.31 -0.89 -8.99
C ILE A 93 3.58 -1.49 -8.37
N PHE A 94 3.87 -1.21 -7.11
CA PHE A 94 5.06 -1.75 -6.44
C PHE A 94 5.06 -3.28 -6.40
N PHE A 95 3.89 -3.91 -6.21
CA PHE A 95 3.78 -5.38 -6.29
C PHE A 95 4.10 -5.93 -7.69
N GLU A 96 3.63 -5.27 -8.75
CA GLU A 96 3.95 -5.64 -10.13
C GLU A 96 5.45 -5.48 -10.43
N GLU A 97 6.06 -4.39 -9.95
CA GLU A 97 7.47 -4.07 -10.21
C GLU A 97 8.47 -5.00 -9.52
N ILE A 98 8.09 -5.59 -8.38
CA ILE A 98 8.99 -6.35 -7.51
C ILE A 98 8.68 -7.84 -7.51
N GLY A 99 7.43 -8.22 -7.77
CA GLY A 99 6.97 -9.60 -7.73
C GLY A 99 6.60 -10.08 -6.32
N ARG A 100 5.44 -10.73 -6.21
CA ARG A 100 4.85 -11.18 -4.94
C ARG A 100 5.73 -12.14 -4.11
N GLU A 101 6.58 -12.93 -4.76
CA GLU A 101 7.42 -13.95 -4.10
C GLU A 101 8.55 -13.34 -3.27
N LYS A 102 8.92 -12.11 -3.62
CA LYS A 102 9.95 -11.33 -2.93
C LYS A 102 9.40 -10.49 -1.80
N ILE A 103 8.10 -10.18 -1.85
CA ILE A 103 7.43 -9.29 -0.90
C ILE A 103 6.93 -10.10 0.30
N ILE A 104 7.20 -9.57 1.49
CA ILE A 104 6.59 -9.96 2.76
C ILE A 104 5.67 -8.82 3.18
N GLY A 105 4.36 -9.02 3.06
CA GLY A 105 3.37 -7.99 3.38
C GLY A 105 3.08 -7.93 4.88
N VAL A 106 3.06 -6.73 5.45
CA VAL A 106 2.71 -6.51 6.86
C VAL A 106 1.58 -5.50 6.97
N THR A 107 0.42 -5.92 7.50
CA THR A 107 -0.69 -5.01 7.81
C THR A 107 -1.23 -5.23 9.23
N GLY A 108 -2.17 -4.37 9.60
CA GLY A 108 -2.89 -4.37 10.86
C GLY A 108 -3.29 -2.96 11.29
N THR A 109 -3.98 -2.84 12.42
CA THR A 109 -4.37 -1.54 12.96
C THR A 109 -3.14 -0.86 13.56
N LYS A 110 -2.44 -1.51 14.49
CA LYS A 110 -1.21 -1.00 15.13
C LYS A 110 -0.03 -1.99 15.04
N GLY A 111 1.18 -1.48 15.24
CA GLY A 111 2.41 -2.28 15.27
C GLY A 111 2.98 -2.67 13.90
N LYS A 112 2.41 -2.18 12.80
CA LYS A 112 2.86 -2.46 11.43
C LYS A 112 4.32 -2.06 11.21
N SER A 113 4.67 -0.80 11.44
CA SER A 113 6.02 -0.27 11.19
C SER A 113 7.09 -0.98 12.01
N THR A 114 6.84 -1.18 13.30
CA THR A 114 7.76 -1.93 14.16
C THR A 114 7.93 -3.37 13.68
N THR A 115 6.83 -4.06 13.35
CA THR A 115 6.87 -5.44 12.87
C THR A 115 7.61 -5.53 11.53
N ALA A 116 7.31 -4.65 10.58
CA ALA A 116 7.97 -4.62 9.27
C ALA A 116 9.47 -4.36 9.39
N LYS A 117 9.87 -3.41 10.26
CA LYS A 117 11.27 -3.12 10.54
C LYS A 117 11.98 -4.31 11.17
N LEU A 118 11.41 -4.91 12.22
CA LEU A 118 12.01 -6.07 12.89
C LEU A 118 12.17 -7.27 11.94
N ILE A 119 11.15 -7.57 11.13
CA ILE A 119 11.26 -8.63 10.11
C ILE A 119 12.41 -8.32 9.14
N ALA A 120 12.49 -7.09 8.62
CA ALA A 120 13.55 -6.72 7.71
C ALA A 120 14.93 -6.81 8.36
N ASP A 121 15.06 -6.38 9.62
CA ASP A 121 16.32 -6.41 10.36
C ASP A 121 16.77 -7.86 10.65
N PHE A 122 15.86 -8.76 11.04
CA PHE A 122 16.21 -10.18 11.20
C PHE A 122 16.59 -10.86 9.88
N LEU A 123 15.93 -10.50 8.78
CA LEU A 123 16.24 -11.08 7.47
C LEU A 123 17.64 -10.69 6.97
N LYS A 124 18.19 -9.55 7.40
CA LYS A 124 19.55 -9.11 7.02
C LYS A 124 20.66 -10.08 7.43
N ASN A 125 20.40 -10.97 8.41
CA ASN A 125 21.36 -12.01 8.80
C ASN A 125 21.58 -13.07 7.72
N LYS A 126 20.68 -13.18 6.73
CA LYS A 126 20.75 -14.19 5.67
C LYS A 126 20.49 -13.65 4.26
N TYR A 127 19.74 -12.56 4.13
CA TYR A 127 19.31 -12.01 2.86
C TYR A 127 19.61 -10.52 2.80
N THR A 128 19.86 -10.01 1.60
CA THR A 128 19.72 -8.58 1.34
C THR A 128 18.24 -8.18 1.50
N ALA A 129 17.91 -7.49 2.59
CA ALA A 129 16.53 -7.18 2.94
C ALA A 129 16.25 -5.67 3.01
N LEU A 130 15.08 -5.27 2.53
CA LEU A 130 14.61 -3.88 2.52
C LEU A 130 13.25 -3.75 3.18
N ALA A 131 13.09 -2.80 4.11
CA ALA A 131 11.77 -2.37 4.57
C ALA A 131 11.26 -1.17 3.75
N THR A 132 9.98 -1.18 3.35
CA THR A 132 9.32 -0.09 2.63
C THR A 132 7.86 0.08 3.07
N GLY A 133 7.15 1.08 2.52
CA GLY A 133 5.76 1.39 2.86
C GLY A 133 5.59 2.34 4.04
N LEU A 134 6.62 3.15 4.34
CA LEU A 134 6.55 4.13 5.42
C LEU A 134 5.43 5.15 5.17
N PRO A 135 4.59 5.45 6.19
CA PRO A 135 3.50 6.41 6.07
C PRO A 135 3.94 7.76 5.48
N GLY A 136 3.13 8.32 4.58
CA GLY A 136 3.39 9.62 3.95
C GLY A 136 4.44 9.61 2.84
N THR A 137 4.99 8.45 2.49
CA THR A 137 5.93 8.28 1.37
C THR A 137 5.43 7.22 0.39
N SER A 138 5.70 7.41 -0.89
CA SER A 138 5.36 6.38 -1.89
C SER A 138 6.38 5.24 -1.86
N PRO A 139 5.96 3.97 -1.86
CA PRO A 139 6.87 2.83 -2.01
C PRO A 139 7.61 2.85 -3.35
N LEU A 140 7.08 3.56 -4.36
CA LEU A 140 7.69 3.65 -5.69
C LEU A 140 9.07 4.34 -5.69
N LYS A 141 9.39 5.12 -4.64
CA LYS A 141 10.73 5.70 -4.45
C LYS A 141 11.79 4.62 -4.23
N ASP A 142 11.39 3.47 -3.70
CA ASP A 142 12.26 2.39 -3.27
C ASP A 142 12.41 1.30 -4.33
N VAL A 143 11.70 1.36 -5.48
CA VAL A 143 11.69 0.30 -6.51
C VAL A 143 13.08 -0.11 -6.95
N LYS A 144 13.99 0.84 -7.19
CA LYS A 144 15.38 0.52 -7.59
C LYS A 144 16.10 -0.31 -6.53
N LYS A 145 15.98 0.05 -5.25
CA LYS A 145 16.59 -0.71 -4.13
C LYS A 145 15.89 -2.05 -3.93
N ALA A 146 14.56 -2.05 -4.03
CA ALA A 146 13.73 -3.24 -3.87
C ALA A 146 14.01 -4.29 -4.96
N ARG A 147 14.33 -3.89 -6.19
CA ARG A 147 14.76 -4.81 -7.25
C ARG A 147 16.09 -5.50 -6.93
N LEU A 148 17.00 -4.82 -6.24
CA LEU A 148 18.31 -5.36 -5.85
C LEU A 148 18.30 -6.21 -4.58
N ALA A 149 17.31 -6.06 -3.71
CA ALA A 149 17.16 -6.88 -2.51
C ALA A 149 16.89 -8.36 -2.87
N GLU A 150 16.93 -9.29 -1.92
CA GLU A 150 16.39 -10.65 -2.06
C GLU A 150 15.02 -10.76 -1.39
N LYS A 151 14.76 -9.94 -0.37
CA LYS A 151 13.48 -9.87 0.34
C LYS A 151 13.07 -8.42 0.59
N VAL A 152 11.79 -8.12 0.40
CA VAL A 152 11.22 -6.79 0.64
C VAL A 152 10.09 -6.91 1.64
N VAL A 153 10.25 -6.29 2.80
CA VAL A 153 9.19 -6.21 3.81
C VAL A 153 8.39 -4.95 3.57
N PHE A 154 7.13 -5.11 3.18
CA PHE A 154 6.27 -4.01 2.78
C PHE A 154 5.18 -3.79 3.84
N GLU A 155 5.30 -2.69 4.59
CA GLU A 155 4.21 -2.19 5.42
C GLU A 155 3.06 -1.68 4.55
N LEU A 156 1.85 -2.17 4.80
CA LEU A 156 0.65 -1.85 4.03
C LEU A 156 -0.46 -1.36 4.96
N SER A 157 -0.94 -0.14 4.73
CA SER A 157 -2.19 0.34 5.33
C SER A 157 -3.40 -0.35 4.69
N SER A 158 -4.60 -0.15 5.24
CA SER A 158 -5.80 -0.62 4.54
C SER A 158 -6.02 0.14 3.23
N PHE A 159 -5.68 1.43 3.17
CA PHE A 159 -5.83 2.23 1.94
C PHE A 159 -4.93 1.74 0.80
N ASP A 160 -3.77 1.18 1.13
CA ASP A 160 -2.86 0.56 0.16
C ASP A 160 -3.44 -0.73 -0.41
N LEU A 161 -4.20 -1.46 0.41
CA LEU A 161 -4.77 -2.76 0.08
C LEU A 161 -6.08 -2.68 -0.72
N ASP A 162 -6.80 -1.54 -0.70
CA ASP A 162 -8.11 -1.36 -1.36
C ASP A 162 -8.12 -1.80 -2.84
N LEU A 163 -7.06 -1.50 -3.59
CA LEU A 163 -6.94 -1.80 -5.02
C LEU A 163 -6.04 -3.00 -5.33
N LEU A 164 -5.50 -3.65 -4.31
CA LEU A 164 -4.54 -4.72 -4.50
C LEU A 164 -5.23 -6.00 -4.98
N LYS A 165 -4.88 -6.44 -6.20
CA LYS A 165 -5.38 -7.66 -6.85
C LYS A 165 -4.40 -8.82 -6.82
N THR A 166 -3.38 -8.70 -5.98
CA THR A 166 -2.38 -9.73 -5.69
C THR A 166 -2.09 -9.72 -4.20
N SER A 167 -1.46 -10.76 -3.69
CA SER A 167 -1.09 -10.87 -2.28
C SER A 167 0.39 -11.18 -2.21
N SER A 168 1.03 -11.00 -1.06
CA SER A 168 2.41 -11.47 -0.89
C SER A 168 2.40 -12.96 -0.60
N ALA A 169 3.45 -13.69 -1.01
CA ALA A 169 3.57 -15.11 -0.67
C ALA A 169 3.66 -15.33 0.85
N VAL A 170 4.21 -14.35 1.57
CA VAL A 170 4.21 -14.32 3.03
C VAL A 170 3.53 -13.04 3.52
N SER A 171 2.49 -13.18 4.33
CA SER A 171 1.73 -12.04 4.86
C SER A 171 1.60 -12.11 6.38
N VAL A 172 1.59 -10.96 7.03
CA VAL A 172 1.42 -10.81 8.47
C VAL A 172 0.29 -9.82 8.75
N ILE A 173 -0.65 -10.22 9.61
CA ILE A 173 -1.64 -9.31 10.19
C ILE A 173 -1.38 -9.21 11.70
N THR A 174 -0.97 -8.03 12.16
CA THR A 174 -0.60 -7.81 13.56
C THR A 174 -1.81 -7.84 14.50
N ASN A 175 -2.87 -7.12 14.14
CA ASN A 175 -4.15 -7.00 14.85
C ASN A 175 -5.15 -6.27 13.96
N ILE A 176 -6.44 -6.45 14.24
CA ILE A 176 -7.54 -5.71 13.62
C ILE A 176 -8.56 -5.33 14.69
N PHE A 177 -8.71 -4.03 14.92
CA PHE A 177 -9.75 -3.44 15.78
C PHE A 177 -10.26 -2.13 15.16
N PRO A 178 -11.44 -1.63 15.58
CA PRO A 178 -12.04 -0.43 15.00
C PRO A 178 -11.07 0.77 15.03
N ASP A 179 -10.73 1.25 13.84
CA ASP A 179 -9.88 2.43 13.59
C ASP A 179 -10.23 2.92 12.17
N HIS A 180 -9.97 4.20 11.87
CA HIS A 180 -10.27 4.82 10.56
C HIS A 180 -11.72 4.70 10.08
N LEU A 181 -12.70 4.69 11.00
CA LEU A 181 -14.14 4.60 10.66
C LEU A 181 -14.66 5.82 9.88
N ASN A 182 -13.91 6.92 9.83
CA ASN A 182 -14.22 8.07 8.97
C ASN A 182 -14.02 7.78 7.47
N ARG A 183 -13.30 6.71 7.11
CA ARG A 183 -13.00 6.35 5.71
C ARG A 183 -13.81 5.16 5.19
N TYR A 184 -14.32 4.31 6.08
CA TYR A 184 -15.07 3.11 5.74
C TYR A 184 -16.50 3.22 6.25
N LYS A 185 -17.48 2.74 5.47
CA LYS A 185 -18.89 2.79 5.90
C LYS A 185 -19.12 1.88 7.11
N THR A 186 -18.44 0.74 7.15
CA THR A 186 -18.54 -0.22 8.25
C THR A 186 -17.16 -0.73 8.67
N PHE A 187 -17.07 -1.27 9.89
CA PHE A 187 -15.87 -2.01 10.31
C PHE A 187 -15.62 -3.23 9.40
N GLY A 188 -16.68 -3.86 8.88
CA GLY A 188 -16.57 -4.96 7.92
C GLY A 188 -15.82 -4.56 6.65
N ASP A 189 -16.04 -3.36 6.13
CA ASP A 189 -15.31 -2.84 4.96
C ASP A 189 -13.82 -2.64 5.26
N TYR A 190 -13.49 -2.13 6.45
CA TYR A 190 -12.12 -2.00 6.92
C TYR A 190 -11.40 -3.35 7.00
N VAL A 191 -12.06 -4.36 7.59
CA VAL A 191 -11.51 -5.72 7.64
C VAL A 191 -11.38 -6.28 6.22
N SER A 192 -12.38 -6.10 5.36
CA SER A 192 -12.38 -6.57 3.97
C SER A 192 -11.21 -6.00 3.16
N SER A 193 -10.93 -4.71 3.33
CA SER A 193 -9.76 -4.06 2.73
C SER A 193 -8.45 -4.73 3.19
N LYS A 194 -8.28 -4.95 4.51
CA LYS A 194 -7.09 -5.64 5.03
C LYS A 194 -6.94 -7.08 4.54
N LYS A 195 -8.04 -7.78 4.28
CA LYS A 195 -8.00 -9.17 3.75
C LYS A 195 -7.31 -9.25 2.39
N ASN A 196 -7.26 -8.19 1.59
CA ASN A 196 -6.57 -8.21 0.30
C ASN A 196 -5.08 -8.56 0.43
N ILE A 197 -4.48 -8.42 1.63
CA ILE A 197 -3.11 -8.87 1.86
C ILE A 197 -2.93 -10.38 1.67
N PHE A 198 -3.99 -11.18 1.92
CA PHE A 198 -3.97 -12.64 1.78
C PHE A 198 -5.02 -13.22 0.82
N ARG A 199 -6.01 -12.42 0.39
CA ARG A 199 -7.13 -12.85 -0.46
C ARG A 199 -6.68 -13.59 -1.74
N TRP A 200 -5.53 -13.22 -2.27
CA TRP A 200 -4.96 -13.75 -3.51
C TRP A 200 -3.75 -14.66 -3.25
N GLN A 201 -3.64 -15.22 -2.04
CA GLN A 201 -2.64 -16.23 -1.74
C GLN A 201 -3.03 -17.60 -2.34
N LYS A 202 -2.01 -18.41 -2.62
CA LYS A 202 -2.10 -19.78 -3.12
C LYS A 202 -1.85 -20.77 -1.96
N LYS A 203 -2.09 -22.06 -2.18
CA LYS A 203 -1.93 -23.11 -1.15
C LYS A 203 -0.52 -23.18 -0.53
N GLY A 204 0.51 -22.83 -1.30
CA GLY A 204 1.91 -22.82 -0.84
C GLY A 204 2.33 -21.58 -0.03
N ASP A 205 1.47 -20.56 0.02
CA ASP A 205 1.76 -19.31 0.71
C ASP A 205 1.52 -19.42 2.22
N VAL A 206 1.94 -18.41 2.97
CA VAL A 206 1.82 -18.37 4.43
C VAL A 206 1.18 -17.08 4.91
N LEU A 207 0.20 -17.20 5.80
CA LEU A 207 -0.42 -16.11 6.54
C LEU A 207 -0.14 -16.23 8.03
N PHE A 208 0.53 -15.24 8.60
CA PHE A 208 0.74 -15.11 10.04
C PHE A 208 -0.33 -14.23 10.66
N LEU A 209 -0.99 -14.76 11.69
CA LEU A 209 -2.04 -14.08 12.43
C LEU A 209 -1.73 -14.09 13.93
N ASN A 210 -2.08 -13.00 14.61
CA ASN A 210 -2.02 -12.92 16.06
C ASN A 210 -3.18 -13.71 16.69
N LYS A 211 -2.88 -14.81 17.39
CA LYS A 211 -3.90 -15.68 18.00
C LYS A 211 -4.77 -14.96 19.04
N ASP A 212 -4.22 -13.93 19.69
CA ASP A 212 -4.90 -13.18 20.74
C ASP A 212 -5.91 -12.15 20.18
N ASP A 213 -5.87 -11.91 18.85
CA ASP A 213 -6.83 -11.05 18.16
C ASP A 213 -8.13 -11.81 17.85
N LYS A 214 -9.26 -11.25 18.27
CA LYS A 214 -10.59 -11.87 18.11
C LYS A 214 -10.97 -12.11 16.65
N ASN A 215 -10.48 -11.31 15.71
CA ASN A 215 -10.76 -11.46 14.29
C ASN A 215 -9.92 -12.57 13.64
N SER A 216 -8.77 -12.94 14.21
CA SER A 216 -7.84 -13.91 13.59
C SER A 216 -8.48 -15.26 13.27
N LYS A 217 -9.39 -15.76 14.12
CA LYS A 217 -10.10 -17.03 13.83
C LYS A 217 -10.98 -16.94 12.58
N ILE A 218 -11.62 -15.79 12.38
CA ILE A 218 -12.49 -15.55 11.20
C ILE A 218 -11.61 -15.40 9.96
N LEU A 219 -10.51 -14.65 10.04
CA LEU A 219 -9.56 -14.48 8.93
C LEU A 219 -8.92 -15.80 8.53
N ALA A 220 -8.52 -16.62 9.51
CA ALA A 220 -7.90 -17.92 9.28
C ALA A 220 -8.79 -18.85 8.45
N LYS A 221 -10.11 -18.88 8.72
CA LYS A 221 -11.08 -19.68 7.97
C LYS A 221 -11.28 -19.23 6.52
N GLN A 222 -10.88 -18.00 6.19
CA GLN A 222 -11.05 -17.42 4.85
C GLN A 222 -9.76 -17.49 4.02
N ALA A 223 -8.65 -17.92 4.62
CA ALA A 223 -7.37 -18.04 3.94
C ALA A 223 -7.30 -19.33 3.13
N SER A 224 -6.88 -19.22 1.88
CA SER A 224 -6.52 -20.35 1.01
C SER A 224 -5.09 -20.88 1.30
N SER A 225 -4.31 -20.14 2.07
CA SER A 225 -2.91 -20.38 2.38
C SER A 225 -2.71 -21.12 3.70
N ARG A 226 -1.48 -21.51 4.00
CA ARG A 226 -1.13 -22.06 5.32
C ARG A 226 -1.20 -20.94 6.37
N VAL A 227 -2.07 -21.12 7.37
CA VAL A 227 -2.21 -20.17 8.47
C VAL A 227 -1.31 -20.56 9.65
N VAL A 228 -0.56 -19.59 10.17
CA VAL A 228 0.23 -19.72 11.39
C VAL A 228 -0.30 -18.75 12.43
N LEU A 229 -0.91 -19.29 13.49
CA LEU A 229 -1.37 -18.52 14.65
C LEU A 229 -0.26 -18.46 15.71
N LYS A 230 0.13 -17.25 16.11
CA LYS A 230 1.12 -17.01 17.18
C LYS A 230 0.52 -16.20 18.32
N ASN A 231 0.81 -16.59 19.56
CA ASN A 231 0.42 -15.84 20.75
C ASN A 231 1.46 -14.75 21.02
N SER A 232 1.02 -13.63 21.59
CA SER A 232 1.90 -12.58 22.12
C SER A 232 2.64 -13.02 23.40
N SER A 233 2.12 -14.01 24.13
CA SER A 233 2.59 -14.40 25.46
C SER A 233 3.88 -15.25 25.50
N ARG A 234 4.39 -15.75 24.37
CA ARG A 234 5.60 -16.61 24.35
C ARG A 234 6.95 -15.84 24.35
N LEU A 235 6.96 -14.51 24.33
CA LEU A 235 8.22 -13.74 24.37
C LEU A 235 8.78 -13.53 25.78
N LYS A 236 8.05 -13.88 26.85
CA LYS A 236 8.54 -13.78 28.23
C LYS A 236 9.52 -14.90 28.64
N ALA A 237 9.80 -15.88 27.78
CA ALA A 237 10.58 -17.07 28.15
C ALA A 237 12.03 -17.10 27.63
N GLY A 238 12.53 -16.07 26.95
CA GLY A 238 13.83 -16.14 26.25
C GLY A 238 14.80 -14.96 26.44
N LEU A 239 14.44 -13.93 27.22
CA LEU A 239 15.37 -12.85 27.57
C LEU A 239 15.73 -12.96 29.05
N LYS A 240 16.47 -14.02 29.40
CA LYS A 240 17.36 -13.94 30.55
C LYS A 240 18.63 -13.25 30.06
N LYS A 241 19.00 -12.18 30.76
CA LYS A 241 20.29 -11.48 30.59
C LYS A 241 21.44 -12.46 30.68
#